data_AF-A0A0R0HRK3-F1
#
_entry.id   AF-A0A0R0HRK3-F1
#
_cell.length_a   1.000
_cell.length_b   1.000
_cell.length_c   1.000
_cell.angle_alpha   90.00
_cell.angle_beta   90.00
_cell.angle_gamma   90.00
#
_symmetry.space_group_name_H-M   'P 1'
#
loop_
_entity.id
_entity.type
_entity.pdbx_description
1 polymer ?
#
loop_
_entity_poly.entity_id
_entity_poly.type
_entity_poly.pdbx_seq_one_letter_code
_entity_poly.pdbx_strand_id
1 'polypeptide(L)'
;MASVCTHLTLGMCSCTPSFACSSSTKKRKLCNKANVGSRNKKLKNEDDEVWKIKKVLKESDVGSMSRLILTREMAEKFVLPVLGDDADQIDSGVSVQIWDADTNSMHSLVFKRWVSSRSYVFIGNWIKDFVARRGLRKGDEIGFQWNPFKNGFEFSVLQVNYMG
;
A
#
# COMPACT_ATOMS: atom_id res chain seq x y z
N MET A 1 -1.35 -49.24 -27.75
CA MET A 1 -2.46 -48.35 -28.12
C MET A 1 -2.23 -46.99 -27.46
N ALA A 2 -2.32 -45.94 -28.28
CA ALA A 2 -2.39 -44.48 -28.04
C ALA A 2 -1.65 -43.85 -26.84
N SER A 3 -0.57 -43.13 -27.17
CA SER A 3 -0.12 -41.91 -26.50
C SER A 3 -0.88 -40.72 -27.11
N VAL A 4 -1.36 -39.79 -26.28
CA VAL A 4 -1.86 -38.48 -26.74
C VAL A 4 -1.16 -37.38 -25.96
N CYS A 5 -0.46 -36.52 -26.71
CA CYS A 5 0.03 -35.23 -26.27
C CYS A 5 -0.17 -34.27 -27.43
N THR A 6 -0.88 -33.16 -27.23
CA THR A 6 -0.85 -32.02 -28.16
C THR A 6 -1.09 -30.74 -27.37
N HIS A 7 -0.02 -29.95 -27.23
CA HIS A 7 -0.03 -28.58 -26.73
C HIS A 7 -0.92 -27.68 -27.61
N LEU A 8 -1.56 -26.68 -27.00
CA LEU A 8 -2.25 -25.59 -27.70
C LEU A 8 -1.47 -24.28 -27.47
N THR A 9 -0.90 -23.74 -28.53
CA THR A 9 -0.34 -22.39 -28.61
C THR A 9 -1.37 -21.49 -29.31
N LEU A 10 -1.78 -20.39 -28.68
CA LEU A 10 -2.60 -19.36 -29.33
C LEU A 10 -1.68 -18.25 -29.87
N GLY A 11 -1.65 -18.13 -31.19
CA GLY A 11 -0.91 -17.11 -31.93
C GLY A 11 -1.64 -15.77 -32.03
N MET A 12 -0.86 -14.70 -32.14
CA MET A 12 -1.31 -13.34 -32.44
C MET A 12 -1.60 -13.20 -33.94
N CYS A 13 -2.65 -12.47 -34.30
CA CYS A 13 -2.98 -12.14 -35.70
C CYS A 13 -2.96 -10.61 -35.91
N SER A 14 -2.38 -10.19 -37.03
CA SER A 14 -2.10 -8.80 -37.42
C SER A 14 -2.88 -8.47 -38.71
N CYS A 15 -3.86 -7.56 -38.68
CA CYS A 15 -4.48 -7.00 -39.88
C CYS A 15 -5.01 -5.57 -39.61
N THR A 16 -4.55 -4.58 -40.38
CA THR A 16 -5.10 -3.20 -40.48
C THR A 16 -5.37 -2.90 -41.99
N PRO A 17 -5.85 -1.71 -42.42
CA PRO A 17 -7.25 -1.39 -42.70
C PRO A 17 -7.48 -0.80 -44.12
N SER A 18 -8.73 -0.60 -44.60
CA SER A 18 -9.04 0.44 -45.62
C SER A 18 -10.52 0.62 -46.04
N PHE A 19 -10.91 1.89 -46.30
CA PHE A 19 -12.04 2.44 -47.12
C PHE A 19 -13.48 2.35 -46.55
N ALA A 20 -14.42 3.30 -46.67
CA ALA A 20 -14.57 4.58 -47.39
C ALA A 20 -15.66 5.48 -46.71
N CYS A 21 -15.66 6.78 -47.01
CA CYS A 21 -16.59 7.82 -46.52
C CYS A 21 -17.68 8.17 -47.57
N SER A 22 -18.88 8.60 -47.14
CA SER A 22 -19.84 9.35 -47.98
C SER A 22 -20.80 10.22 -47.14
N SER A 23 -21.00 11.45 -47.61
CA SER A 23 -21.53 12.66 -46.95
C SER A 23 -23.02 12.97 -47.19
N SER A 24 -23.74 13.67 -46.27
CA SER A 24 -24.68 14.77 -46.61
C SER A 24 -25.33 15.51 -45.40
N THR A 25 -25.05 16.81 -45.33
CA THR A 25 -25.84 18.02 -44.97
C THR A 25 -27.00 18.05 -43.93
N LYS A 26 -26.87 18.89 -42.88
CA LYS A 26 -27.73 20.08 -42.57
C LYS A 26 -27.43 20.82 -41.23
N LYS A 27 -26.99 22.08 -41.38
CA LYS A 27 -27.47 23.33 -40.76
C LYS A 27 -27.46 23.59 -39.22
N ARG A 28 -26.46 24.40 -38.81
CA ARG A 28 -26.46 25.61 -37.93
C ARG A 28 -27.25 25.62 -36.59
N LYS A 29 -26.55 25.83 -35.46
CA LYS A 29 -26.64 27.07 -34.64
C LYS A 29 -25.54 27.19 -33.54
N LEU A 30 -24.90 28.36 -33.61
CA LEU A 30 -24.10 29.14 -32.66
C LEU A 30 -24.39 28.94 -31.15
N CYS A 31 -23.37 28.73 -30.31
CA CYS A 31 -22.85 29.74 -29.36
C CYS A 31 -21.71 29.19 -28.45
N ASN A 32 -20.76 30.08 -28.19
CA ASN A 32 -19.55 29.88 -27.39
C ASN A 32 -19.86 29.62 -25.91
N LYS A 33 -19.12 28.69 -25.28
CA LYS A 33 -18.70 28.89 -23.89
C LYS A 33 -17.35 28.22 -23.63
N ALA A 34 -16.33 29.07 -23.56
CA ALA A 34 -15.02 28.72 -23.05
C ALA A 34 -15.17 28.12 -21.65
N ASN A 35 -14.55 26.97 -21.42
CA ASN A 35 -14.14 26.56 -20.09
C ASN A 35 -12.77 25.89 -20.19
N VAL A 36 -11.75 26.72 -20.39
CA VAL A 36 -10.36 26.36 -20.07
C VAL A 36 -10.27 26.37 -18.55
N GLY A 37 -10.83 25.31 -17.95
CA GLY A 37 -10.68 25.04 -16.53
C GLY A 37 -9.25 24.59 -16.31
N SER A 38 -8.39 25.53 -15.89
CA SER A 38 -7.08 25.28 -15.31
C SER A 38 -7.22 24.26 -14.17
N ARG A 39 -7.07 22.97 -14.50
CA ARG A 39 -6.86 21.95 -13.49
C ARG A 39 -5.41 22.07 -13.07
N ASN A 40 -5.19 22.81 -11.98
CA ASN A 40 -3.97 22.72 -11.18
C ASN A 40 -3.81 21.26 -10.77
N LYS A 41 -3.06 20.49 -11.58
CA LYS A 41 -2.47 19.21 -11.18
C LYS A 41 -1.53 19.55 -10.04
N LYS A 42 -2.03 19.43 -8.81
CA LYS A 42 -1.19 19.28 -7.62
C LYS A 42 -0.30 18.08 -7.91
N LEU A 43 0.98 18.32 -8.19
CA LEU A 43 2.03 17.31 -8.23
C LEU A 43 1.97 16.61 -6.87
N LYS A 44 1.27 15.47 -6.81
CA LYS A 44 1.41 14.55 -5.67
C LYS A 44 2.81 13.98 -5.79
N ASN A 45 3.59 14.06 -4.72
CA ASN A 45 4.91 13.46 -4.68
C ASN A 45 4.74 11.97 -4.98
N GLU A 46 5.58 11.38 -5.82
CA GLU A 46 5.46 9.96 -6.23
C GLU A 46 5.45 9.03 -5.00
N ASP A 47 6.11 9.44 -3.91
CA ASP A 47 6.10 8.78 -2.62
C ASP A 47 4.72 8.71 -1.94
N ASP A 48 3.79 9.61 -2.27
CA ASP A 48 2.41 9.58 -1.76
C ASP A 48 1.63 8.37 -2.25
N GLU A 49 2.00 7.82 -3.40
CA GLU A 49 1.33 6.66 -3.97
C GLU A 49 1.99 5.34 -3.57
N VAL A 50 3.28 5.36 -3.24
CA VAL A 50 4.04 4.15 -2.85
C VAL A 50 3.60 3.66 -1.47
N TRP A 51 3.56 4.54 -0.46
CA TRP A 51 3.27 4.15 0.92
C TRP A 51 1.75 4.07 1.18
N LYS A 52 1.18 2.85 1.12
CA LYS A 52 -0.26 2.60 1.35
C LYS A 52 -0.70 2.87 2.77
N ILE A 53 0.17 2.64 3.75
CA ILE A 53 -0.07 2.97 5.15
C ILE A 53 0.89 4.09 5.51
N LYS A 54 0.35 5.27 5.81
CA LYS A 54 1.11 6.39 6.37
C LYS A 54 0.59 6.69 7.76
N LYS A 55 1.50 6.88 8.72
CA LYS A 55 1.10 7.12 10.10
C LYS A 55 2.07 8.05 10.81
N VAL A 56 1.51 9.12 11.38
CA VAL A 56 2.17 9.95 12.40
C VAL A 56 2.12 9.22 13.75
N LEU A 57 3.29 8.99 14.34
CA LEU A 57 3.45 8.27 15.59
C LEU A 57 2.88 9.05 16.77
N LYS A 58 2.03 8.39 17.56
CA LYS A 58 1.48 8.92 18.82
C LYS A 58 2.32 8.41 19.99
N GLU A 59 2.11 9.02 21.16
CA GLU A 59 2.74 8.58 22.41
C GLU A 59 2.53 7.07 22.68
N SER A 60 1.33 6.57 22.37
CA SER A 60 0.99 5.16 22.52
C SER A 60 1.80 4.21 21.64
N ASP A 61 2.41 4.74 20.57
CA ASP A 61 3.17 3.96 19.60
C ASP A 61 4.67 3.86 19.94
N VAL A 62 5.21 4.89 20.57
CA VAL A 62 6.64 4.96 20.94
C VAL A 62 6.89 4.79 22.44
N GLY A 63 5.84 4.83 23.26
CA GLY A 63 5.92 4.70 24.70
C GLY A 63 6.17 3.27 25.20
N SER A 64 6.10 3.10 26.52
CA SER A 64 6.40 1.84 27.25
C SER A 64 5.59 0.63 26.80
N MET A 65 4.43 0.89 26.20
CA MET A 65 3.40 -0.07 25.87
C MET A 65 3.72 -0.94 24.63
N SER A 66 4.91 -0.76 24.06
CA SER A 66 5.60 -1.63 23.12
C SER A 66 4.83 -2.11 21.89
N ARG A 67 4.07 -1.19 21.28
CA ARG A 67 3.19 -1.53 20.15
C ARG A 67 3.03 -0.38 19.19
N LEU A 68 2.74 -0.68 17.94
CA LEU A 68 2.27 0.27 16.94
C LEU A 68 0.78 0.02 16.66
N ILE A 69 -0.09 0.99 16.90
CA ILE A 69 -1.55 0.81 16.77
C ILE A 69 -2.06 1.23 15.39
N LEU A 70 -2.58 0.32 14.57
CA LEU A 70 -3.28 0.68 13.34
C LEU A 70 -4.78 0.86 13.59
N THR A 71 -5.38 1.85 12.90
CA THR A 71 -6.83 1.97 12.85
C THR A 71 -7.42 0.76 12.12
N ARG A 72 -8.66 0.43 12.46
CA ARG A 72 -9.43 -0.62 11.80
C ARG A 72 -9.40 -0.47 10.28
N GLU A 73 -9.70 0.72 9.79
CA GLU A 73 -9.76 1.04 8.37
C GLU A 73 -8.44 0.77 7.63
N MET A 74 -7.30 1.16 8.22
CA MET A 74 -5.99 0.92 7.60
C MET A 74 -5.64 -0.56 7.59
N ALA A 75 -5.86 -1.26 8.71
CA ALA A 75 -5.54 -2.67 8.84
C ALA A 75 -6.40 -3.54 7.91
N GLU A 76 -7.71 -3.34 7.89
CA GLU A 76 -8.63 -4.11 7.04
C GLU A 76 -8.38 -3.88 5.56
N LYS A 77 -7.93 -2.67 5.17
CA LYS A 77 -7.68 -2.34 3.77
C LYS A 77 -6.32 -2.79 3.25
N PHE A 78 -5.28 -2.72 4.08
CA PHE A 78 -3.90 -2.85 3.60
C PHE A 78 -3.10 -3.98 4.24
N VAL A 79 -3.53 -4.53 5.39
CA VAL A 79 -2.81 -5.61 6.09
C VAL A 79 -3.54 -6.94 5.96
N LEU A 80 -4.83 -7.00 6.31
CA LEU A 80 -5.58 -8.28 6.27
C LEU A 80 -5.55 -8.95 4.88
N PRO A 81 -5.74 -8.23 3.76
CA PRO A 81 -5.79 -8.87 2.45
C PRO A 81 -4.48 -9.55 2.04
N VAL A 82 -3.35 -9.14 2.62
CA VAL A 82 -2.04 -9.71 2.29
C VAL A 82 -1.60 -10.83 3.22
N LEU A 83 -2.29 -11.03 4.35
CA LEU A 83 -2.04 -12.16 5.25
C LEU A 83 -2.71 -13.46 4.80
N GLY A 84 -3.72 -13.39 3.92
CA GLY A 84 -4.43 -14.58 3.42
C GLY A 84 -5.03 -15.41 4.54
N ASP A 85 -4.78 -16.72 4.51
CA ASP A 85 -5.33 -17.70 5.46
C ASP A 85 -4.84 -17.45 6.91
N ASP A 86 -3.71 -16.78 7.11
CA ASP A 86 -3.21 -16.44 8.46
C ASP A 86 -4.09 -15.41 9.18
N ALA A 87 -4.97 -14.71 8.44
CA ALA A 87 -5.89 -13.74 9.03
C ALA A 87 -6.86 -14.36 10.07
N ASP A 88 -7.13 -15.66 9.98
CA ASP A 88 -7.95 -16.38 10.97
C ASP A 88 -7.26 -16.49 12.34
N GLN A 89 -5.92 -16.44 12.35
CA GLN A 89 -5.09 -16.49 13.57
C GLN A 89 -4.77 -15.09 14.11
N ILE A 90 -5.40 -14.03 13.59
CA ILE A 90 -5.05 -12.67 13.98
C ILE A 90 -5.32 -12.34 15.46
N ASP A 91 -6.21 -13.08 16.12
CA ASP A 91 -6.49 -12.91 17.54
C ASP A 91 -5.40 -13.52 18.43
N SER A 92 -4.75 -14.61 17.99
CA SER A 92 -3.53 -15.13 18.65
C SER A 92 -2.33 -14.26 18.30
N GLY A 93 -2.24 -13.84 17.03
CA GLY A 93 -1.19 -13.00 16.47
C GLY A 93 -0.46 -13.72 15.33
N VAL A 94 -0.13 -12.97 14.28
CA VAL A 94 0.52 -13.47 13.05
C VAL A 94 1.91 -12.87 12.95
N SER A 95 2.94 -13.69 12.79
CA SER A 95 4.31 -13.20 12.54
C SER A 95 4.41 -12.62 11.14
N VAL A 96 4.94 -11.40 11.01
CA VAL A 96 5.14 -10.72 9.73
C VAL A 96 6.58 -10.28 9.56
N GLN A 97 7.07 -10.34 8.33
CA GLN A 97 8.39 -9.83 7.96
C GLN A 97 8.29 -8.37 7.52
N ILE A 98 9.22 -7.56 7.99
CA ILE A 98 9.29 -6.12 7.69
C ILE A 98 10.71 -5.75 7.27
N TRP A 99 10.84 -5.30 6.02
CA TRP A 99 12.07 -4.79 5.43
C TRP A 99 12.16 -3.27 5.63
N ASP A 100 13.11 -2.83 6.45
CA ASP A 100 13.45 -1.42 6.61
C ASP A 100 14.26 -0.96 5.38
N ALA A 101 13.61 -0.19 4.51
CA ALA A 101 14.16 0.27 3.24
C ALA A 101 15.28 1.29 3.43
N ASP A 102 15.25 2.06 4.52
CA ASP A 102 16.25 3.11 4.80
C ASP A 102 17.59 2.50 5.24
N THR A 103 17.54 1.37 5.96
CA THR A 103 18.71 0.73 6.57
C THR A 103 19.06 -0.63 5.98
N ASN A 104 18.29 -1.10 4.99
CA ASN A 104 18.45 -2.40 4.34
C ASN A 104 18.53 -3.58 5.32
N SER A 105 17.57 -3.65 6.25
CA SER A 105 17.54 -4.67 7.29
C SER A 105 16.18 -5.33 7.43
N MET A 106 16.17 -6.63 7.74
CA MET A 106 14.96 -7.42 7.93
C MET A 106 14.65 -7.60 9.41
N HIS A 107 13.39 -7.36 9.78
CA HIS A 107 12.89 -7.51 11.15
C HIS A 107 11.59 -8.31 11.15
N SER A 108 11.21 -8.83 12.32
CA SER A 108 9.96 -9.56 12.51
C SER A 108 9.12 -8.90 13.60
N LEU A 109 7.84 -8.65 13.30
CA LEU A 109 6.84 -8.19 14.25
C LEU A 109 5.70 -9.20 14.32
N VAL A 110 4.87 -9.10 15.36
CA VAL A 110 3.61 -9.84 15.44
C VAL A 110 2.46 -8.88 15.19
N PHE A 111 1.65 -9.16 14.18
CA PHE A 111 0.41 -8.45 13.91
C PHE A 111 -0.75 -9.10 14.64
N LYS A 112 -1.52 -8.32 15.41
CA LYS A 112 -2.60 -8.86 16.26
C LYS A 112 -3.80 -7.94 16.30
N ARG A 113 -5.00 -8.51 16.37
CA ARG A 113 -6.25 -7.78 16.63
C ARG A 113 -6.47 -7.64 18.14
N TRP A 114 -6.86 -6.44 18.56
CA TRP A 114 -7.34 -6.17 19.91
C TRP A 114 -8.86 -6.06 19.90
N VAL A 115 -9.51 -7.14 20.33
CA VAL A 115 -10.97 -7.32 20.24
C VAL A 115 -11.74 -6.19 20.94
N SER A 116 -11.29 -5.78 22.13
CA SER A 116 -11.99 -4.77 22.94
C SER A 116 -12.06 -3.39 22.28
N SER A 117 -10.98 -2.96 21.61
CA SER A 117 -10.89 -1.67 20.93
C SER A 117 -11.14 -1.76 19.42
N ARG A 118 -11.38 -2.97 18.90
CA ARG A 118 -11.45 -3.26 17.45
C ARG A 118 -10.29 -2.65 16.65
N SER A 119 -9.14 -2.51 17.31
CA SER A 119 -7.93 -1.96 16.73
C SER A 119 -6.97 -3.09 16.39
N TYR A 120 -5.98 -2.78 15.56
CA TYR A 120 -4.93 -3.73 15.23
C TYR A 120 -3.60 -3.19 15.71
N VAL A 121 -2.66 -4.08 16.02
CA VAL A 121 -1.36 -3.70 16.55
C VAL A 121 -0.25 -4.50 15.89
N PHE A 122 0.89 -3.86 15.66
CA PHE A 122 2.18 -4.57 15.57
C PHE A 122 2.85 -4.54 16.94
N ILE A 123 3.23 -5.72 17.44
CA ILE A 123 3.88 -5.94 18.74
C ILE A 123 5.14 -6.81 18.56
N GLY A 124 5.75 -7.22 19.66
CA GLY A 124 6.99 -7.99 19.66
C GLY A 124 8.18 -7.04 19.65
N ASN A 125 8.99 -7.10 18.58
CA ASN A 125 10.22 -6.31 18.52
C ASN A 125 10.03 -4.84 18.10
N TRP A 126 8.80 -4.32 18.04
CA TRP A 126 8.52 -2.96 17.57
C TRP A 126 9.40 -1.89 18.26
N ILE A 127 9.49 -1.94 19.60
CA ILE A 127 10.32 -0.97 20.34
C ILE A 127 11.80 -1.16 20.05
N LYS A 128 12.29 -2.40 20.09
CA LYS A 128 13.72 -2.68 19.93
C LYS A 128 14.20 -2.35 18.51
N ASP A 129 13.51 -2.91 17.52
CA ASP A 129 13.96 -2.97 16.14
C ASP A 129 13.53 -1.74 15.32
N PHE A 130 12.55 -0.96 15.78
CA PHE A 130 12.14 0.25 15.08
C PHE A 130 12.30 1.49 15.95
N VAL A 131 11.65 1.54 17.11
CA VAL A 131 11.65 2.78 17.93
C VAL A 131 13.05 3.11 18.45
N ALA A 132 13.70 2.21 19.19
CA ALA A 132 15.02 2.43 19.78
C ALA A 132 16.11 2.47 18.70
N ARG A 133 16.12 1.50 17.77
CA ARG A 133 17.13 1.41 16.70
C ARG A 133 17.11 2.59 15.74
N ARG A 134 15.91 3.05 15.31
CA ARG A 134 15.78 4.18 14.37
C ARG A 134 15.65 5.53 15.09
N GLY A 135 15.56 5.52 16.42
CA GLY A 135 15.39 6.74 17.22
C GLY A 135 14.04 7.42 17.01
N LEU A 136 12.98 6.64 16.76
CA LEU A 136 11.64 7.17 16.46
C LEU A 136 11.04 7.86 17.68
N ARG A 137 10.34 8.95 17.43
CA ARG A 137 9.68 9.78 18.44
C ARG A 137 8.24 10.05 18.06
N LYS A 138 7.50 10.59 19.02
CA LYS A 138 6.17 11.12 18.77
C LYS A 138 6.25 12.23 17.71
N GLY A 139 5.35 12.16 16.74
CA GLY A 139 5.27 13.11 15.64
C GLY A 139 6.05 12.70 14.38
N ASP A 140 6.95 11.72 14.46
CA ASP A 140 7.56 11.15 13.25
C ASP A 140 6.47 10.49 12.38
N GLU A 141 6.58 10.64 11.07
CA GLU A 141 5.74 9.95 10.10
C GLU A 141 6.47 8.74 9.52
N ILE A 142 5.81 7.59 9.60
CA ILE A 142 6.31 6.33 9.04
C ILE A 142 5.41 5.84 7.91
N GLY A 143 6.01 5.10 6.98
CA GLY A 143 5.35 4.46 5.86
C GLY A 143 5.47 2.95 5.92
N PHE A 144 4.38 2.25 5.57
CA PHE A 144 4.42 0.83 5.21
C PHE A 144 3.76 0.58 3.86
N GLN A 145 4.29 -0.41 3.15
CA GLN A 145 3.73 -0.93 1.90
C GLN A 145 3.98 -2.43 1.84
N TRP A 146 3.02 -3.22 1.34
CA TRP A 146 3.26 -4.64 1.08
C TRP A 146 4.14 -4.83 -0.16
N ASN A 147 5.23 -5.60 -0.03
CA ASN A 147 6.04 -6.00 -1.16
C ASN A 147 5.81 -7.50 -1.48
N PRO A 148 5.09 -7.83 -2.58
CA PRO A 148 4.79 -9.21 -2.94
C PRO A 148 6.05 -10.02 -3.31
N PHE A 149 7.12 -9.38 -3.77
CA PHE A 149 8.38 -10.08 -4.10
C PHE A 149 9.15 -10.51 -2.85
N LYS A 150 9.04 -9.75 -1.74
CA LYS A 150 9.68 -10.07 -0.46
C LYS A 150 8.77 -10.87 0.47
N ASN A 151 7.50 -11.03 0.12
CA ASN A 151 6.45 -11.59 0.98
C ASN A 151 6.46 -10.94 2.38
N GLY A 152 6.54 -9.61 2.40
CA GLY A 152 6.68 -8.84 3.63
C GLY A 152 6.37 -7.36 3.41
N PHE A 153 6.25 -6.61 4.50
CA PHE A 153 6.10 -5.16 4.43
C PHE A 153 7.43 -4.49 4.20
N GLU A 154 7.46 -3.41 3.42
CA GLU A 154 8.51 -2.42 3.43
C GLU A 154 8.17 -1.33 4.45
N PHE A 155 9.19 -0.78 5.08
CA PHE A 155 9.10 0.29 6.08
C PHE A 155 10.09 1.40 5.75
N SER A 156 9.68 2.65 5.95
CA SER A 156 10.54 3.83 5.89
C SER A 156 10.06 4.92 6.83
N VAL A 157 10.98 5.78 7.29
CA VAL A 157 10.65 7.02 7.98
C VAL A 157 10.46 8.13 6.94
N LEU A 158 9.21 8.58 6.77
CA LEU A 158 8.83 9.55 5.74
C LEU A 158 9.13 10.99 6.16
N GLN A 159 8.93 11.30 7.45
CA GLN A 159 9.21 12.62 7.99
C GLN A 159 9.66 12.50 9.45
N VAL A 160 10.80 13.11 9.77
CA VAL A 160 11.30 13.21 11.14
C VAL A 160 10.77 14.50 11.77
N ASN A 161 10.14 14.39 12.94
CA ASN A 161 9.71 15.51 13.74
C ASN A 161 10.81 15.93 14.72
N TYR A 162 11.48 17.03 14.39
CA TYR A 162 12.54 17.59 15.24
C TYR A 162 12.03 18.30 16.51
N MET A 163 10.72 18.46 16.66
CA MET A 163 10.10 19.12 17.82
C MET A 163 9.47 18.13 18.82
N GLY A 164 9.80 16.83 18.72
CA GLY A 164 9.27 15.74 19.54
C GLY A 164 10.12 15.37 20.74
#